data_AF-A0A067LTX3-F1
#
_entry.id   AF-A0A067LTX3-F1
#
_cell.length_a   1.000
_cell.length_b   1.000
_cell.length_c   1.000
_cell.angle_alpha   90.00
_cell.angle_beta   90.00
_cell.angle_gamma   90.00
#
_symmetry.space_group_name_H-M   'P 1'
#
loop_
_entity.id
_entity.type
_entity.pdbx_description
1 polymer ?
#
loop_
_entity_poly.entity_id
_entity_poly.type
_entity_poly.pdbx_seq_one_letter_code
_entity_poly.pdbx_strand_id
1 'polypeptide(L)' 'IYYKYKTARLPACLSTIHSLLHIPDYLEWLGPLWVYWEFAMERLCGRLRGLVWSRINPYNSLSQRAQIYEEIYIADLK' A
#
# COMPACT_ATOMS: atom_id res chain seq x y z
N ILE A 1 14.02 9.47 5.25
CA ILE A 1 13.64 10.88 5.58
C ILE A 1 13.95 11.23 7.06
N TYR A 2 13.68 10.34 8.02
CA TYR A 2 13.82 10.64 9.46
C TYR A 2 15.24 10.51 10.05
N TYR A 3 15.95 9.40 9.81
CA TYR A 3 17.25 9.12 10.44
C TYR A 3 18.39 10.07 10.00
N LYS A 4 18.46 10.41 8.70
CA LYS A 4 19.51 11.27 8.08
C LYS A 4 20.94 11.01 8.59
N TYR A 5 21.29 9.76 8.91
CA TYR A 5 22.60 9.36 9.47
C TYR A 5 23.04 10.14 10.73
N LYS A 6 22.08 10.68 11.49
CA LYS A 6 22.34 11.37 12.76
C LYS A 6 21.78 10.55 13.91
N THR A 7 22.64 10.06 14.79
CA THR A 7 22.27 9.22 15.94
C THR A 7 21.28 9.93 16.88
N ALA A 8 21.41 11.24 17.06
CA ALA A 8 20.47 12.06 17.84
C ALA A 8 19.01 11.99 17.35
N ARG A 9 18.75 11.47 16.14
CA ARG A 9 17.41 11.37 15.54
C ARG A 9 16.82 9.97 15.63
N LEU A 10 17.50 9.02 16.27
CA LEU A 10 17.00 7.65 16.49
C LEU A 10 15.60 7.60 17.10
N PRO A 11 15.24 8.44 18.10
CA PRO A 11 13.91 8.40 18.71
C PRO A 11 12.77 8.63 17.72
N ALA A 12 13.01 9.40 16.64
CA ALA A 12 12.03 9.64 15.60
C ALA A 12 11.80 8.43 14.67
N CYS A 13 12.63 7.39 14.77
CA CYS A 13 12.53 6.16 14.00
C CYS A 13 11.99 4.98 14.82
N LEU A 14 11.56 5.21 16.07
CA LEU A 14 11.14 4.14 16.98
C LEU A 14 10.02 3.27 16.39
N SER A 15 9.01 3.89 15.78
CA SER A 15 7.92 3.16 15.13
C SER A 15 8.43 2.27 14.00
N THR A 16 9.31 2.78 13.15
CA THR A 16 9.93 2.01 12.07
C THR A 16 10.75 0.85 12.62
N ILE A 17 11.56 1.08 13.65
CA ILE A 17 12.39 0.05 14.28
C ILE A 17 11.51 -1.03 14.91
N HIS A 18 10.47 -0.64 15.64
CA HIS A 18 9.50 -1.55 16.24
C HIS A 18 8.80 -2.40 15.17
N SER A 19 8.36 -1.80 14.06
CA SER A 19 7.78 -2.55 12.94
C SER A 19 8.77 -3.53 12.31
N LEU A 20 10.06 -3.17 12.20
CA LEU A 20 11.10 -4.09 11.70
C LEU A 20 11.33 -5.27 12.65
N LEU A 21 11.26 -5.04 13.97
CA LEU A 21 11.38 -6.11 14.98
C LEU A 21 10.24 -7.12 14.89
N HIS A 22 9.05 -6.70 14.47
CA HIS A 22 7.87 -7.57 14.31
C HIS A 22 7.81 -8.32 12.97
N ILE A 23 8.74 -8.09 12.04
CA ILE A 23 8.79 -8.81 10.77
C ILE A 23 8.80 -10.34 10.95
N PRO A 24 9.61 -10.94 11.86
CA PRO A 24 9.61 -12.38 12.07
C PRO A 24 8.25 -12.92 12.51
N ASP A 25 7.56 -12.22 13.43
CA ASP A 25 6.22 -12.60 13.90
C ASP A 25 5.23 -12.64 12.72
N TYR A 26 5.30 -11.65 11.83
CA TYR A 26 4.49 -11.64 10.62
C TYR A 26 4.85 -12.76 9.64
N LEU A 27 6.12 -13.12 9.51
CA LEU A 27 6.53 -14.25 8.66
C LEU A 27 6.03 -15.59 9.21
N GLU A 28 6.00 -15.77 10.53
CA GLU A 28 5.48 -16.99 11.15
C GLU A 28 3.97 -17.13 10.94
N TRP A 29 3.23 -16.03 11.08
CA TRP A 29 1.76 -16.05 10.95
C TRP A 29 1.26 -16.10 9.52
N LEU A 30 1.92 -15.38 8.60
CA LEU A 30 1.45 -15.18 7.22
C LEU A 30 2.26 -15.97 6.19
N GLY A 31 3.36 -16.60 6.61
CA GLY A 31 4.33 -17.23 5.73
C GLY A 31 5.34 -16.23 5.16
N PRO A 32 6.18 -16.67 4.20
CA PRO A 32 7.22 -15.82 3.63
C PRO A 32 6.64 -14.52 3.06
N LEU A 33 7.26 -13.39 3.42
CA LEU A 33 6.77 -12.05 3.07
C LEU A 33 6.49 -11.88 1.57
N TRP A 34 7.31 -12.49 0.71
CA TRP A 34 7.14 -12.42 -0.74
C TRP A 34 5.82 -13.05 -1.19
N VAL A 35 5.43 -14.20 -0.63
CA VAL A 35 4.18 -14.90 -1.00
C VAL A 35 2.96 -14.09 -0.54
N TYR A 36 3.00 -13.62 0.70
CA TYR A 36 1.92 -12.82 1.27
C TYR A 36 1.72 -11.51 0.50
N TRP A 37 2.81 -10.79 0.24
CA TRP A 37 2.75 -9.50 -0.43
C TRP A 37 2.44 -9.65 -1.93
N GLU A 38 2.98 -10.66 -2.59
CA GLU A 38 2.69 -10.93 -4.02
C GLU A 38 1.20 -11.12 -4.24
N PHE A 39 0.52 -11.92 -3.41
CA PHE A 39 -0.92 -12.11 -3.55
C PHE A 39 -1.72 -10.80 -3.40
N ALA A 40 -1.41 -10.01 -2.37
CA ALA A 40 -2.07 -8.73 -2.14
C ALA A 40 -1.80 -7.74 -3.28
N MET A 41 -0.56 -7.69 -3.76
CA MET A 41 -0.16 -6.81 -4.86
C MET A 41 -0.75 -7.22 -6.19
N GLU A 42 -0.78 -8.51 -6.54
CA GLU A 42 -1.42 -8.99 -7.77
C GLU A 42 -2.90 -8.61 -7.79
N ARG A 43 -3.59 -8.80 -6.67
CA ARG A 43 -5.01 -8.43 -6.54
C ARG A 43 -5.21 -6.90 -6.63
N LEU A 44 -4.31 -6.11 -6.06
CA LEU A 44 -4.34 -4.65 -6.16
C LEU A 44 -4.05 -4.18 -7.60
N CYS A 45 -2.97 -4.65 -8.20
CA CYS A 45 -2.56 -4.35 -9.57
C CYS A 45 -3.66 -4.75 -10.58
N GLY A 46 -4.32 -5.89 -10.36
CA GLY A 46 -5.48 -6.30 -11.16
C GLY A 46 -6.63 -5.29 -11.11
N ARG A 47 -6.97 -4.78 -9.91
CA ARG A 47 -7.98 -3.72 -9.77
C ARG A 47 -7.53 -2.41 -10.41
N LEU A 48 -6.29 -1.98 -10.14
CA LEU A 48 -5.73 -0.75 -10.70
C LEU A 48 -5.72 -0.79 -12.23
N ARG A 49 -5.40 -1.93 -12.84
CA ARG A 49 -5.45 -2.13 -14.28
C ARG A 49 -6.86 -1.89 -14.85
N GLY A 50 -7.91 -2.32 -14.15
CA GLY A 50 -9.30 -2.04 -14.56
C GLY A 50 -9.68 -0.56 -14.49
N LEU A 51 -9.04 0.20 -13.60
CA LEU A 51 -9.26 1.64 -13.46
C LEU A 51 -8.53 2.43 -14.56
N VAL A 52 -7.33 2.00 -14.98
CA VAL A 52 -6.56 2.65 -16.05
C VAL A 52 -7.14 2.29 -17.44
N TRP A 53 -8.05 3.12 -17.95
CA TRP A 53 -8.64 2.92 -19.30
C TRP A 53 -7.86 3.64 -20.39
N SER A 54 -7.29 4.81 -20.07
CA SER A 54 -6.55 5.60 -21.06
C SER A 54 -5.09 5.20 -21.09
N ARG A 55 -4.58 4.86 -22.27
CA ARG A 55 -3.14 4.61 -22.48
C ARG A 55 -2.35 5.91 -22.69
N ILE A 56 -3.02 6.99 -23.12
CA ILE A 56 -2.41 8.30 -23.40
C ILE A 56 -2.30 9.11 -22.12
N ASN A 57 -3.30 9.03 -21.24
CA ASN A 57 -3.30 9.74 -19.97
C ASN A 57 -3.75 8.82 -18.82
N PRO A 58 -2.89 7.86 -18.43
CA PRO A 58 -3.25 6.80 -17.50
C PRO A 58 -3.58 7.33 -16.11
N TYR A 59 -2.82 8.30 -15.62
CA TYR A 59 -2.97 8.83 -14.26
C TYR A 59 -4.28 9.59 -14.08
N ASN A 60 -4.66 10.46 -15.03
CA ASN A 60 -5.95 11.17 -14.93
C ASN A 60 -7.12 10.19 -15.04
N SER A 61 -7.01 9.15 -15.87
CA SER A 61 -8.06 8.14 -15.97
C SER A 61 -8.18 7.30 -14.69
N LEU A 62 -7.06 6.97 -14.05
CA LEU A 62 -7.03 6.27 -12.77
C LEU A 62 -7.67 7.11 -11.67
N SER A 63 -7.22 8.36 -11.51
CA SER A 63 -7.66 9.23 -10.42
C SER A 63 -9.16 9.51 -10.50
N GLN A 64 -9.66 9.84 -11.69
CA GLN A 64 -11.08 10.10 -11.89
C GLN A 64 -11.94 8.89 -11.53
N ARG A 65 -11.48 7.68 -11.85
CA ARG A 65 -12.23 6.45 -11.59
C ARG A 65 -12.12 5.95 -10.18
N ALA A 66 -10.98 6.18 -9.52
CA ALA A 66 -10.85 5.93 -8.09
C ALA A 66 -11.88 6.75 -7.31
N GLN A 67 -12.07 8.03 -7.66
CA GLN A 67 -13.10 8.89 -7.05
C GLN A 67 -14.52 8.37 -7.28
N ILE A 68 -14.85 8.01 -8.53
CA ILE A 68 -16.17 7.43 -8.86
C ILE A 68 -16.42 6.14 -8.05
N TYR A 69 -15.40 5.29 -7.89
CA TYR A 69 -15.51 4.06 -7.10
C TYR A 69 -15.77 4.34 -5.62
N GLU A 70 -15.11 5.34 -5.03
CA GLU A 70 -15.35 5.76 -3.65
C GLU A 70 -16.76 6.32 -3.46
N GLU A 71 -17.24 7.15 -4.40
CA GLU A 71 -18.59 7.70 -4.37
C GLU A 71 -19.67 6.62 -4.45
N ILE A 72 -19.51 5.65 -5.36
CA ILE A 72 -20.41 4.49 -5.47
C ILE A 72 -20.39 3.65 -4.19
N TYR A 73 -19.20 3.38 -3.64
CA TYR A 73 -19.05 2.61 -2.41
C TYR A 73 -19.73 3.29 -1.22
N ILE A 74 -19.62 4.61 -1.11
CA ILE A 74 -20.29 5.41 -0.07
C ILE A 74 -21.81 5.45 -0.29
N ALA A 75 -22.28 5.44 -1.54
CA ALA A 75 -23.70 5.40 -1.87
C ALA A 75 -24.34 4.05 -1.56
N ASP A 76 -23.64 2.93 -1.79
CA ASP A 76 -24.09 1.57 -1.46
C ASP A 76 -24.09 1.28 0.05
N LEU A 77 -23.30 2.02 0.83
CA LEU A 77 -23.24 1.91 2.29
C LEU A 77 -24.35 2.67 3.02
N LYS A 78 -25.15 3.48 2.31
CA LYS A 78 -26.26 4.28 2.86
C LYS A 78 -27.61 3.65 2.51
#